data_AF-A0A947W1Z9-F1
#
_entry.id   AF-A0A947W1Z9-F1
#
_cell.length_a   1.000
_cell.length_b   1.000
_cell.length_c   1.000
_cell.angle_alpha   90.00
_cell.angle_beta   90.00
_cell.angle_gamma   90.00
#
_symmetry.space_group_name_H-M   'P 1'
#
loop_
_entity.id
_entity.type
_entity.pdbx_description
1 polymer ?
#
loop_
_entity_poly.entity_id
_entity_poly.type
_entity_poly.pdbx_seq_one_letter_code
_entity_poly.pdbx_strand_id
1 'polypeptide(L)'
;MESSVFKAAAETVIQAGPIPIIVNETLLELLETIMTKDQARFINIFDKPLNLDEIRSQSDLKDDALEDMLSGLMDNGIITGMPSRGDGTVVYRLLPLIPGMFEFTLMRGETGPKQKKLAHLFHQLFNELADMVQKNYDALLPVFQSVPALTRVIPVEKEIDQKFEAIMPYEDVKNRQG
;
A
#
# COMPACT_ATOMS: atom_id res chain seq x y z
N MET A 1 14.02 -16.92 -17.35
CA MET A 1 12.78 -16.44 -18.03
C MET A 1 11.70 -16.03 -17.03
N GLU A 2 11.56 -16.70 -15.88
CA GLU A 2 10.53 -16.32 -14.88
C GLU A 2 10.86 -15.00 -14.16
N SER A 3 12.12 -14.83 -13.74
CA SER A 3 12.60 -13.61 -13.08
C SER A 3 12.43 -12.33 -13.92
N SER A 4 12.47 -12.39 -15.26
CA SER A 4 12.30 -11.19 -16.09
C SER A 4 10.86 -10.67 -16.11
N VAL A 5 9.87 -11.54 -15.95
CA VAL A 5 8.45 -11.13 -15.92
C VAL A 5 8.15 -10.36 -14.64
N PHE A 6 8.55 -10.91 -13.50
CA PHE A 6 8.34 -10.25 -12.21
C PHE A 6 9.16 -8.98 -12.05
N LYS A 7 10.31 -8.89 -12.72
CA LYS A 7 11.08 -7.64 -12.76
C LYS A 7 10.33 -6.51 -13.49
N ALA A 8 9.76 -6.79 -14.66
CA ALA A 8 8.95 -5.80 -15.37
C ALA A 8 7.73 -5.38 -14.55
N ALA A 9 7.03 -6.36 -13.96
CA ALA A 9 5.93 -6.12 -13.04
C ALA A 9 6.34 -5.23 -11.86
N ALA A 10 7.50 -5.49 -11.25
CA ALA A 10 8.04 -4.68 -10.16
C ALA A 10 8.30 -3.24 -10.59
N GLU A 11 8.88 -3.03 -11.78
CA GLU A 11 9.11 -1.70 -12.34
C GLU A 11 7.80 -0.92 -12.54
N THR A 12 6.73 -1.57 -13.00
CA THR A 12 5.40 -0.96 -13.09
C THR A 12 4.82 -0.64 -11.70
N VAL A 13 4.94 -1.56 -10.74
CA VAL A 13 4.39 -1.39 -9.38
C VAL A 13 5.07 -0.25 -8.63
N ILE A 14 6.40 -0.09 -8.72
CA ILE A 14 7.09 1.01 -8.04
C ILE A 14 6.70 2.38 -8.63
N GLN A 15 6.34 2.44 -9.91
CA GLN A 15 5.88 3.68 -10.56
C GLN A 15 4.44 4.06 -10.19
N ALA A 16 3.63 3.11 -9.70
CA ALA A 16 2.26 3.37 -9.28
C ALA A 16 2.17 4.22 -8.00
N GLY A 17 3.25 4.31 -7.23
CA GLY A 17 3.31 4.99 -5.94
C GLY A 17 4.30 6.16 -5.88
N PRO A 18 4.14 7.08 -4.90
CA PRO A 18 5.04 8.22 -4.73
C PRO A 18 6.32 7.86 -3.95
N ILE A 19 6.36 6.69 -3.30
CA ILE A 19 7.50 6.26 -2.47
C ILE A 19 8.58 5.66 -3.40
N PRO A 20 9.84 6.15 -3.34
CA PRO A 20 10.92 5.70 -4.21
C PRO A 20 11.44 4.32 -3.75
N ILE A 21 10.75 3.26 -4.16
CA ILE A 21 11.10 1.87 -3.85
C ILE A 21 12.00 1.34 -4.98
N ILE A 22 13.04 0.58 -4.62
CA ILE A 22 13.96 -0.04 -5.58
C ILE A 22 13.56 -1.50 -5.77
N VAL A 23 13.73 -2.01 -7.00
CA VAL A 23 13.55 -3.45 -7.27
C VAL A 23 14.67 -4.25 -6.61
N ASN A 24 14.31 -5.02 -5.60
CA ASN A 24 15.18 -5.95 -4.86
C ASN A 24 14.54 -7.35 -4.83
N GLU A 25 15.27 -8.34 -4.32
CA GLU A 25 14.79 -9.73 -4.22
C GLU A 25 13.52 -9.85 -3.37
N THR A 26 13.45 -9.08 -2.28
CA THR A 26 12.28 -9.03 -1.37
C THR A 26 11.01 -8.60 -2.09
N LEU A 27 11.08 -7.56 -2.92
CA LEU A 27 9.95 -7.10 -3.72
C LEU A 27 9.56 -8.14 -4.76
N LEU A 28 10.53 -8.76 -5.43
CA LEU A 28 10.24 -9.80 -6.43
C LEU A 28 9.52 -10.99 -5.76
N GLU A 29 10.01 -11.47 -4.62
CA GLU A 29 9.38 -12.56 -3.88
C GLU A 29 7.99 -12.19 -3.34
N LEU A 30 7.80 -10.92 -2.93
CA LEU A 30 6.50 -10.39 -2.54
C LEU A 30 5.51 -10.47 -3.71
N LEU A 31 5.90 -9.97 -4.89
CA LEU A 31 5.06 -10.02 -6.08
C LEU A 31 4.75 -11.47 -6.46
N GLU A 32 5.75 -12.36 -6.52
CA GLU A 32 5.56 -13.80 -6.77
C GLU A 32 4.59 -14.47 -5.79
N THR A 33 4.47 -13.95 -4.57
CA THR A 33 3.56 -14.49 -3.56
C THR A 33 2.11 -14.02 -3.77
N ILE A 34 1.90 -12.83 -4.34
CA ILE A 34 0.56 -12.23 -4.51
C ILE A 34 -0.01 -12.37 -5.92
N MET A 35 0.82 -12.59 -6.94
CA MET A 35 0.36 -12.65 -8.34
C MET A 35 0.84 -13.91 -9.07
N THR A 36 0.01 -14.38 -10.00
CA THR A 36 0.43 -15.39 -10.96
C THR A 36 1.31 -14.77 -12.05
N LYS A 37 2.00 -15.62 -12.84
CA LYS A 37 2.81 -15.15 -13.97
C LYS A 37 1.99 -14.42 -15.04
N ASP A 38 0.75 -14.85 -15.26
CA ASP A 38 -0.16 -14.20 -16.21
C ASP A 38 -0.59 -12.83 -15.70
N GLN A 39 -0.92 -12.73 -14.41
CA GLN A 39 -1.20 -11.45 -13.75
C GLN A 39 0.01 -10.51 -13.81
N ALA A 40 1.22 -11.00 -13.52
CA ALA A 40 2.45 -10.22 -13.60
C ALA A 40 2.73 -9.66 -15.01
N ARG A 41 2.39 -10.42 -16.05
CA ARG A 41 2.46 -9.93 -17.43
C ARG A 41 1.39 -8.89 -17.70
N PHE A 42 0.17 -9.15 -17.27
CA PHE A 42 -1.00 -8.32 -17.54
C PHE A 42 -0.88 -6.93 -16.91
N ILE A 43 -0.36 -6.80 -15.70
CA ILE A 43 -0.32 -5.50 -15.02
C ILE A 43 0.53 -4.43 -15.72
N ASN A 44 1.42 -4.81 -16.63
CA ASN A 44 2.27 -3.87 -17.36
C ASN A 44 1.49 -2.95 -18.32
N ILE A 45 0.20 -3.23 -18.59
CA ILE A 45 -0.67 -2.31 -19.35
C ILE A 45 -1.05 -1.05 -18.55
N PHE A 46 -0.94 -1.08 -17.23
CA PHE A 46 -1.34 0.03 -16.37
C PHE A 46 -0.22 1.06 -16.23
N ASP A 47 -0.10 1.95 -17.21
CA ASP A 47 0.68 3.19 -17.11
C ASP A 47 -0.13 4.35 -16.49
N LYS A 48 -1.45 4.26 -16.61
CA LYS A 48 -2.45 5.16 -16.04
C LYS A 48 -3.69 4.34 -15.61
N PRO A 49 -4.66 4.96 -14.93
CA PRO A 49 -5.96 4.33 -14.71
C PRO A 49 -6.68 4.12 -16.06
N LEU A 50 -7.21 2.92 -16.28
CA LEU A 50 -7.84 2.51 -17.54
C LEU A 50 -9.28 2.08 -17.33
N ASN A 51 -10.17 2.40 -18.26
CA ASN A 51 -11.52 1.81 -18.30
C ASN A 51 -11.52 0.44 -18.98
N LEU A 52 -12.66 -0.28 -18.94
CA LEU A 52 -12.76 -1.63 -19.51
C LEU A 52 -12.47 -1.67 -21.02
N ASP A 53 -12.90 -0.66 -21.78
CA ASP A 53 -12.69 -0.60 -23.23
C ASP A 53 -11.21 -0.33 -23.59
N GLU A 54 -10.54 0.52 -22.81
CA GLU A 54 -9.10 0.74 -22.92
C GLU A 54 -8.31 -0.53 -22.60
N ILE A 55 -8.73 -1.30 -21.59
CA ILE A 55 -8.10 -2.57 -21.24
C ILE A 55 -8.31 -3.61 -22.35
N ARG A 56 -9.53 -3.70 -22.89
CA ARG A 56 -9.85 -4.58 -24.04
C ARG A 56 -9.01 -4.28 -25.27
N SER A 57 -8.76 -3.01 -25.57
CA SER A 57 -7.95 -2.63 -26.73
C SER A 57 -6.45 -2.91 -26.55
N GLN A 58 -5.98 -3.06 -25.31
CA GLN A 58 -4.59 -3.34 -24.95
C GLN A 58 -4.34 -4.81 -24.55
N SER A 59 -5.39 -5.63 -24.52
CA SER A 59 -5.34 -7.03 -24.11
C SER A 59 -5.87 -7.95 -25.19
N ASP A 60 -5.17 -9.06 -25.42
CA ASP A 60 -5.62 -10.13 -26.32
C ASP A 60 -6.61 -11.10 -25.64
N LEU A 61 -7.03 -10.82 -24.40
CA LEU A 61 -7.95 -11.68 -23.65
C LEU A 61 -9.40 -11.53 -24.15
N LYS A 62 -10.13 -12.65 -24.17
CA LYS A 62 -11.58 -12.66 -24.37
C LYS A 62 -12.30 -12.12 -23.14
N ASP A 63 -13.52 -11.64 -23.31
CA ASP A 63 -14.30 -10.99 -22.24
C ASP A 63 -14.35 -11.80 -20.93
N ASP A 64 -14.73 -13.08 -20.96
CA ASP A 64 -14.79 -13.93 -19.75
C ASP A 64 -13.42 -14.05 -19.06
N ALA A 65 -12.36 -14.26 -19.84
CA ALA A 65 -11.00 -14.39 -19.31
C ALA A 65 -10.46 -13.05 -18.78
N LEU A 66 -10.89 -11.93 -19.36
CA LEU A 66 -10.54 -10.60 -18.89
C LEU A 66 -11.23 -10.28 -17.56
N GLU A 67 -12.51 -10.65 -17.43
CA GLU A 67 -13.24 -10.50 -16.17
C GLU A 67 -12.60 -11.32 -15.05
N ASP A 68 -12.26 -12.59 -15.32
CA ASP A 68 -11.53 -13.45 -14.38
C ASP A 68 -10.15 -12.86 -14.00
N MET A 69 -9.42 -12.31 -14.97
CA MET A 69 -8.13 -11.66 -14.74
C MET A 69 -8.26 -10.44 -13.82
N LEU A 70 -9.19 -9.54 -14.12
CA LEU A 70 -9.42 -8.33 -13.34
C LEU A 70 -9.94 -8.67 -11.94
N SER A 71 -10.87 -9.62 -11.84
CA SER A 71 -11.39 -10.12 -10.57
C SER A 71 -10.28 -10.69 -9.69
N GLY A 72 -9.44 -11.58 -10.24
CA GLY A 72 -8.31 -12.15 -9.53
C GLY A 72 -7.28 -11.11 -9.08
N LEU A 73 -7.04 -10.05 -9.87
CA LEU A 73 -6.16 -8.95 -9.49
C LEU A 73 -6.75 -8.09 -8.36
N MET A 74 -8.06 -7.85 -8.36
CA MET A 74 -8.75 -7.16 -7.28
C MET A 74 -8.77 -8.00 -6.00
N ASP A 75 -8.99 -9.31 -6.12
CA ASP A 75 -8.97 -10.26 -5.01
C ASP A 75 -7.59 -10.39 -4.39
N ASN A 76 -6.54 -10.31 -5.19
CA ASN A 76 -5.17 -10.29 -4.69
C ASN A 76 -4.74 -8.92 -4.15
N GLY A 77 -5.59 -7.89 -4.22
CA GLY A 77 -5.28 -6.54 -3.73
C GLY A 77 -4.24 -5.79 -4.57
N ILE A 78 -4.18 -6.09 -5.87
CA ILE A 78 -3.21 -5.52 -6.81
C ILE A 78 -3.81 -4.32 -7.55
N ILE A 79 -5.08 -4.41 -7.94
CA ILE A 79 -5.80 -3.32 -8.61
C ILE A 79 -7.08 -2.96 -7.86
N THR A 80 -7.64 -1.79 -8.17
CA THR A 80 -8.97 -1.38 -7.73
C THR A 80 -9.81 -0.98 -8.93
N GLY A 81 -11.09 -1.35 -8.96
CA GLY A 81 -12.07 -0.82 -9.89
C GLY A 81 -13.00 0.15 -9.16
N MET A 82 -12.98 1.43 -9.50
CA MET A 82 -13.85 2.44 -8.90
C MET A 82 -14.59 3.23 -9.99
N PRO A 83 -15.88 3.56 -9.78
CA PRO A 83 -16.60 4.43 -10.71
C PRO A 83 -15.97 5.83 -10.70
N SER A 84 -15.72 6.35 -11.90
CA SER A 84 -15.31 7.74 -12.12
C SER A 84 -16.38 8.69 -11.57
N ARG A 85 -15.95 9.74 -10.87
CA ARG A 85 -16.85 10.74 -10.28
C ARG A 85 -17.61 11.56 -11.32
N GLY A 86 -17.16 11.59 -12.57
CA GLY A 86 -17.77 12.37 -13.65
C GLY A 86 -18.93 11.63 -14.31
N ASP A 87 -18.62 10.54 -14.99
CA ASP A 87 -19.48 9.80 -15.90
C ASP A 87 -19.95 8.45 -15.35
N GLY A 88 -19.46 8.02 -14.19
CA GLY A 88 -19.81 6.74 -13.57
C GLY A 88 -19.12 5.53 -14.19
N THR A 89 -18.31 5.72 -15.23
CA THR A 89 -17.53 4.64 -15.86
C THR A 89 -16.56 4.02 -14.87
N VAL A 90 -16.52 2.70 -14.78
CA VAL A 90 -15.57 2.00 -13.89
C VAL A 90 -14.17 2.14 -14.47
N VAL A 91 -13.27 2.66 -13.63
CA VAL A 91 -11.85 2.82 -13.95
C VAL A 91 -11.05 1.91 -13.04
N TYR A 92 -10.19 1.11 -13.65
CA TYR A 92 -9.26 0.22 -12.99
C TYR A 92 -7.91 0.91 -12.79
N ARG A 93 -7.36 0.79 -11.59
CA ARG A 93 -6.09 1.40 -11.20
C ARG A 93 -5.21 0.38 -10.49
N LEU A 94 -3.95 0.31 -10.90
CA LEU A 94 -2.90 -0.39 -10.15
C LEU A 94 -2.65 0.29 -8.81
N LEU A 95 -2.71 -0.48 -7.72
CA LEU A 95 -2.44 0.06 -6.39
C LEU A 95 -0.94 0.32 -6.20
N PRO A 96 -0.56 1.42 -5.52
CA PRO A 96 0.81 1.57 -5.02
C PRO A 96 1.15 0.42 -4.08
N LEU A 97 2.43 0.15 -3.88
CA LEU A 97 2.81 -0.81 -2.84
C LEU A 97 2.42 -0.32 -1.44
N ILE A 98 2.69 0.97 -1.16
CA ILE A 98 2.41 1.65 0.11
C ILE A 98 2.03 3.14 -0.17
N PRO A 99 0.88 3.63 0.35
CA PRO A 99 -0.27 2.85 0.79
C PRO A 99 -0.97 2.20 -0.42
N GLY A 100 -1.41 0.96 -0.29
CA GLY A 100 -2.12 0.21 -1.32
C GLY A 100 -2.01 -1.29 -1.09
N MET A 101 -1.17 -1.98 -1.87
CA MET A 101 -1.08 -3.44 -1.82
C MET A 101 -0.78 -3.98 -0.42
N PHE A 102 0.02 -3.27 0.39
CA PHE A 102 0.28 -3.64 1.79
C PHE A 102 -1.02 -3.81 2.59
N GLU A 103 -1.88 -2.80 2.56
CA GLU A 103 -3.16 -2.79 3.25
C GLU A 103 -4.10 -3.85 2.67
N PHE A 104 -4.27 -3.89 1.36
CA PHE A 104 -5.23 -4.79 0.72
C PHE A 104 -4.86 -6.28 0.84
N THR A 105 -3.57 -6.60 0.98
CA THR A 105 -3.09 -7.99 1.14
C THR A 105 -3.09 -8.48 2.58
N LEU A 106 -2.97 -7.59 3.58
CA LEU A 106 -2.93 -7.96 5.00
C LEU A 106 -4.22 -7.66 5.78
N MET A 107 -5.03 -6.68 5.37
CA MET A 107 -6.22 -6.23 6.12
C MET A 107 -7.45 -7.14 5.94
N ARG A 108 -7.35 -8.22 5.16
CA ARG A 108 -8.45 -9.21 5.01
C ARG A 108 -8.66 -10.09 6.25
N GLY A 109 -7.82 -9.95 7.29
CA GLY A 109 -7.95 -10.70 8.55
C GLY A 109 -7.57 -12.18 8.44
N GLU A 110 -6.93 -12.56 7.34
CA GLU A 110 -6.46 -13.92 7.10
C GLU A 110 -5.18 -14.21 7.91
N THR A 111 -5.04 -15.42 8.43
CA THR A 111 -3.91 -15.79 9.31
C THR A 111 -3.14 -17.03 8.84
N GLY A 112 -3.17 -17.30 7.54
CA GLY A 112 -2.55 -18.48 6.93
C GLY A 112 -1.03 -18.39 6.74
N PRO A 113 -0.39 -19.48 6.26
CA PRO A 113 1.03 -19.49 5.92
C PRO A 113 1.42 -18.41 4.91
N LYS A 114 0.54 -18.13 3.93
CA LYS A 114 0.72 -17.06 2.95
C LYS A 114 0.82 -15.69 3.65
N GLN A 115 -0.10 -15.39 4.57
CA GLN A 115 -0.10 -14.10 5.28
C GLN A 115 1.11 -13.93 6.19
N LYS A 116 1.55 -15.00 6.87
CA LYS A 116 2.80 -14.98 7.65
C LYS A 116 4.01 -14.67 6.75
N LYS A 117 4.06 -15.29 5.56
CA LYS A 117 5.10 -15.03 4.57
C LYS A 117 5.06 -13.57 4.10
N LEU A 118 3.88 -13.06 3.74
CA LEU A 118 3.70 -11.66 3.32
C LEU A 118 4.13 -10.68 4.42
N ALA A 119 3.74 -10.92 5.68
CA ALA A 119 4.13 -10.09 6.81
C ALA A 119 5.66 -10.04 6.98
N HIS A 120 6.35 -11.18 6.81
CA HIS A 120 7.81 -11.23 6.85
C HIS A 120 8.45 -10.45 5.70
N LEU A 121 7.96 -10.63 4.47
CA LEU A 121 8.46 -9.93 3.29
C LEU A 121 8.24 -8.42 3.39
N PHE A 122 7.08 -7.97 3.83
CA PHE A 122 6.83 -6.54 4.07
C PHE A 122 7.74 -6.00 5.17
N HIS A 123 7.93 -6.72 6.27
CA HIS A 123 8.84 -6.28 7.33
C HIS A 123 10.27 -6.11 6.81
N GLN A 124 10.77 -7.08 6.05
CA GLN A 124 12.09 -6.99 5.41
C GLN A 124 12.16 -5.82 4.43
N LEU A 125 11.15 -5.66 3.58
CA LEU A 125 11.07 -4.56 2.62
C LEU A 125 11.11 -3.19 3.31
N PHE A 126 10.39 -3.03 4.43
CA PHE A 126 10.42 -1.80 5.21
C PHE A 126 11.78 -1.52 5.82
N ASN A 127 12.48 -2.54 6.33
CA ASN A 127 13.84 -2.38 6.84
C ASN A 127 14.81 -1.97 5.73
N GLU A 128 14.74 -2.61 4.56
CA GLU A 128 15.57 -2.27 3.40
C GLU A 128 15.28 -0.87 2.86
N LEU A 129 14.00 -0.47 2.85
CA LEU A 129 13.58 0.88 2.52
C LEU A 129 14.12 1.91 3.52
N ALA A 130 14.04 1.62 4.82
CA ALA A 130 14.57 2.49 5.87
C ALA A 130 16.09 2.67 5.75
N ASP A 131 16.84 1.58 5.53
CA ASP A 131 18.29 1.63 5.31
C ASP A 131 18.65 2.46 4.07
N MET A 132 17.89 2.30 2.99
CA MET A 132 18.10 3.06 1.75
C MET A 132 17.83 4.55 1.96
N VAL A 133 16.75 4.89 2.68
CA VAL A 133 16.41 6.28 2.99
C VAL A 133 17.46 6.91 3.90
N GLN A 134 17.95 6.19 4.92
CA GLN A 134 19.01 6.69 5.80
C GLN A 134 20.31 6.97 5.04
N LYS A 135 20.69 6.10 4.11
CA LYS A 135 21.90 6.27 3.29
C LYS A 135 21.81 7.42 2.28
N ASN A 136 20.60 7.74 1.83
CA ASN A 136 20.34 8.72 0.75
C ASN A 136 19.46 9.89 1.22
N TYR A 137 19.48 10.21 2.51
CA TYR A 137 18.52 11.12 3.14
C TYR A 137 18.40 12.47 2.41
N ASP A 138 19.53 13.13 2.17
CA ASP A 138 19.55 14.46 1.54
C ASP A 138 18.99 14.45 0.11
N ALA A 139 19.23 13.36 -0.63
CA ALA A 139 18.74 13.21 -2.00
C ALA A 139 17.23 12.93 -2.07
N LEU A 140 16.68 12.26 -1.04
CA LEU A 140 15.28 11.85 -1.00
C LEU A 140 14.39 12.84 -0.24
N LEU A 141 14.97 13.77 0.52
CA LEU A 141 14.24 14.79 1.27
C LEU A 141 13.24 15.57 0.41
N PRO A 142 13.56 16.03 -0.82
CA PRO A 142 12.60 16.74 -1.66
C PRO A 142 11.42 15.85 -2.09
N VAL A 143 11.68 14.56 -2.34
CA VAL A 143 10.64 13.59 -2.71
C VAL A 143 9.68 13.43 -1.55
N PHE A 144 10.18 13.15 -0.34
CA PHE A 144 9.33 12.97 0.85
C PHE A 144 8.56 14.24 1.23
N GLN A 145 9.11 15.43 1.02
CA GLN A 145 8.39 16.70 1.23
C GLN A 145 7.24 16.92 0.24
N SER A 146 7.33 16.34 -0.97
CA SER A 146 6.28 16.42 -1.97
C SER A 146 5.13 15.42 -1.73
N VAL A 147 5.38 14.36 -0.95
CA VAL A 147 4.36 13.39 -0.59
C VAL A 147 3.43 14.00 0.45
N PRO A 148 2.10 14.03 0.21
CA PRO A 148 1.16 14.54 1.20
C PRO A 148 1.23 13.70 2.48
N ALA A 149 1.09 14.36 3.64
CA ALA A 149 1.12 13.67 4.92
C ALA A 149 0.09 12.53 4.96
N LEU A 150 0.58 11.29 5.03
CA LEU A 150 -0.24 10.07 5.06
C LEU A 150 -1.14 10.04 6.32
N THR A 151 -0.73 10.71 7.39
CA THR A 151 -1.54 10.92 8.58
C THR A 151 -1.48 12.40 8.98
N ARG A 152 -2.65 13.01 9.23
CA ARG A 152 -2.76 14.42 9.67
C ARG A 152 -2.56 14.62 11.16
N VAL A 153 -2.44 13.54 11.93
CA VAL A 153 -2.33 13.55 13.38
C VAL A 153 -1.00 12.93 13.79
N ILE A 154 -0.03 13.76 14.15
CA ILE A 154 1.18 13.28 14.84
C ILE A 154 0.78 13.12 16.32
N PRO A 155 0.69 11.89 16.87
CA PRO A 155 0.45 11.73 18.30
C PRO A 155 1.66 12.32 19.03
N VAL A 156 1.45 13.44 19.73
CA VAL A 156 2.44 13.96 20.67
C VAL A 156 2.28 13.14 21.94
N GLU A 157 3.19 12.20 22.18
CA GLU A 157 3.34 11.59 23.50
C GLU A 157 3.76 12.69 24.46
N LYS A 158 2.79 13.19 25.22
CA LYS A 158 3.03 14.10 26.33
C LYS A 158 2.79 13.30 27.60
N GLU A 159 3.87 12.88 28.27
CA GLU A 159 3.75 12.48 29.67
C GLU A 159 3.20 13.69 30.42
N ILE A 160 2.01 13.53 30.99
CA ILE A 160 1.49 14.48 31.96
C ILE A 160 2.28 14.19 33.23
N ASP A 161 3.19 15.10 33.60
CA ASP A 161 3.87 15.06 34.90
C ASP A 161 2.76 14.96 35.95
N GLN A 162 2.62 13.82 36.63
CA GLN A 162 1.66 13.59 37.72
C GLN A 162 2.12 14.38 38.95
N LYS A 163 2.23 15.70 38.81
CA LYS A 163 2.19 16.61 39.95
C LYS A 163 0.72 16.93 40.13
N PHE A 164 0.17 16.48 41.26
CA PHE A 164 -1.22 16.55 41.71
C PHE A 164 -2.05 15.28 41.52
N GLU A 165 -1.55 14.16 42.06
CA GLU A 165 -2.45 13.21 42.72
C GLU A 165 -2.68 13.67 44.17
N ALA A 166 -3.42 14.77 44.34
CA ALA A 166 -3.96 15.13 45.65
C ALA A 166 -5.38 14.58 45.72
N ILE A 167 -5.54 13.40 46.33
CA ILE A 167 -6.86 12.92 46.75
C ILE A 167 -7.36 13.90 47.81
N MET A 168 -8.26 14.82 47.42
CA MET A 168 -8.86 15.75 48.37
C MET A 168 -9.90 15.01 49.21
N PRO A 169 -9.79 15.04 50.56
CA PRO A 169 -10.84 14.55 51.44
C PRO A 169 -12.16 15.28 51.17
N TYR A 170 -13.28 14.56 51.31
CA TYR A 170 -14.63 15.09 51.04
C TYR A 170 -14.93 16.41 51.75
N GLU A 171 -14.33 16.64 52.92
CA GLU A 171 -14.54 17.85 53.72
C GLU A 171 -14.01 19.13 53.06
N ASP A 172 -12.95 19.04 52.25
CA ASP A 172 -12.32 20.20 51.61
C ASP A 172 -13.10 20.71 50.38
N VAL A 173 -13.98 19.88 49.82
CA VAL A 173 -14.81 20.24 48.65
C VAL A 173 -15.97 21.16 49.05
N LYS A 174 -16.44 21.10 50.30
CA LYS A 174 -17.64 21.83 50.75
C LYS A 174 -17.37 23.29 51.12
N ASN A 175 -16.12 23.65 51.41
CA ASN A 175 -15.73 24.99 51.87
C ASN A 175 -15.32 25.96 50.74
N ARG A 176 -15.48 25.58 49.46
CA ARG A 176 -15.14 26.45 48.30
C ARG A 176 -16.34 26.89 47.46
N GLN A 177 -17.57 26.67 47.95
CA GLN A 177 -18.76 27.34 47.41
C GLN A 177 -19.29 28.30 48.47
N GLY A 178 -18.68 29.49 48.51
CA GLY A 178 -19.08 30.64 49.31
C GLY A 178 -18.48 31.89 48.69
#